data_AF-M0IBW0-F1
#
_entry.id   AF-M0IBW0-F1
#
_cell.length_a   1.000
_cell.length_b   1.000
_cell.length_c   1.000
_cell.angle_alpha   90.00
_cell.angle_beta   90.00
_cell.angle_gamma   90.00
#
_symmetry.space_group_name_H-M   'P 1'
#
loop_
_entity.id
_entity.type
_entity.pdbx_description
1 polymer ?
#
loop_
_entity_poly.entity_id
_entity_poly.type
_entity_poly.pdbx_seq_one_letter_code
_entity_poly.pdbx_strand_id
1 'polypeptide(L)'
;MKSRSAVLAFLLVVAMLPAATTATMGSPPPQTACIVCGTEFEYVADAAGVNLTVESSEMHVRIDDDGVGHWTARVTVDDAAATTFRENPDLLDTVVRQTFEERRGLVDDPHDLDSRLVGETVVVTFTVPEMASDGVGDVLLVDYFNDPTGTRHVYVEADRFVVTGPEGSALLNDPPGTTTNETAAMWSDDGQYISTIDSQTYLTFGPDGGLTGTAAAYASIAVDSGPNLLSDLAWAAFVPTLMLVNGILLIQYVNRRVGDSRGSRRRFGTVVGALGIIWSLCLVALRMFSGGISVMAWVFGLQLVGFGLVAVKRPGLIDFRRLVAAAVGPPVVAAVGVSVVTAPSVPWNVPSALALGTAIVLFLPLGYGARRDTETRPLALAIASSPVVFTIPALPLGGWGPGFMALLLVVWGCLALATGALVYRLGWTLAGWVPDETPPTDDATSA
;
A
#
# COMPACT_ATOMS: atom_id res chain seq x y z
N MET A 1 18.50 38.64 9.03
CA MET A 1 17.14 38.86 8.49
C MET A 1 16.62 37.69 7.64
N LYS A 2 17.44 36.98 6.86
CA LYS A 2 16.97 35.85 6.02
C LYS A 2 16.49 34.59 6.78
N SER A 3 17.00 34.31 7.98
CA SER A 3 16.57 33.13 8.76
C SER A 3 15.17 33.29 9.38
N ARG A 4 14.76 34.51 9.71
CA ARG A 4 13.43 34.80 10.28
C ARG A 4 12.31 34.62 9.25
N SER A 5 12.54 34.95 7.97
CA SER A 5 11.56 34.73 6.90
C SER A 5 11.34 33.26 6.57
N ALA A 6 12.37 32.41 6.70
CA ALA A 6 12.23 30.97 6.47
C ALA A 6 11.40 30.28 7.58
N VAL A 7 11.63 30.65 8.84
CA VAL A 7 10.86 30.14 9.99
C VAL A 7 9.40 30.62 9.94
N LEU A 8 9.17 31.88 9.52
CA LEU A 8 7.81 32.42 9.41
C LEU A 8 7.02 31.80 8.25
N ALA A 9 7.68 31.52 7.12
CA ALA A 9 7.07 30.81 6.00
C ALA A 9 6.74 29.36 6.36
N PHE A 10 7.62 28.68 7.11
CA PHE A 10 7.37 27.32 7.61
C PHE A 10 6.20 27.29 8.60
N LEU A 11 6.12 28.26 9.52
CA LEU A 11 4.99 28.40 10.46
C LEU A 11 3.66 28.74 9.77
N LEU A 12 3.69 29.54 8.70
CA LEU A 12 2.49 29.85 7.90
C LEU A 12 2.00 28.63 7.10
N VAL A 13 2.91 27.80 6.60
CA VAL A 13 2.55 26.52 5.96
C VAL A 13 1.97 25.57 6.99
N VAL A 14 2.56 25.46 8.18
CA VAL A 14 2.04 24.62 9.29
C VAL A 14 0.68 25.11 9.80
N ALA A 15 0.45 26.42 9.85
CA ALA A 15 -0.81 27.02 10.30
C ALA A 15 -1.94 26.99 9.25
N MET A 16 -1.60 26.80 7.97
CA MET A 16 -2.57 26.59 6.89
C MET A 16 -2.88 25.11 6.64
N LEU A 17 -2.29 24.19 7.39
CA LEU A 17 -2.83 22.82 7.42
C LEU A 17 -4.25 22.92 7.97
N PRO A 18 -5.28 22.49 7.21
CA PRO A 18 -6.62 22.41 7.75
C PRO A 18 -6.55 21.53 8.99
N ALA A 19 -6.97 22.07 10.14
CA ALA A 19 -7.31 21.27 11.30
C ALA A 19 -8.46 20.39 10.83
N ALA A 20 -8.13 19.19 10.37
CA ALA A 20 -9.11 18.18 10.01
C ALA A 20 -9.86 17.86 11.29
N THR A 21 -10.99 18.53 11.50
CA THR A 21 -11.98 18.15 12.48
C THR A 21 -12.51 16.82 11.99
N THR A 22 -11.90 15.73 12.46
CA THR A 22 -12.45 14.40 12.29
C THR A 22 -13.78 14.41 13.02
N ALA A 23 -14.87 14.51 12.27
CA ALA A 23 -16.18 14.17 12.78
C ALA A 23 -16.03 12.74 13.33
N THR A 24 -16.18 12.58 14.64
CA THR A 24 -16.26 11.28 15.29
C THR A 24 -17.59 10.67 14.86
N MET A 25 -17.63 10.12 13.64
CA MET A 25 -18.66 9.18 13.25
C MET A 25 -18.45 7.96 14.15
N GLY A 26 -19.45 7.61 14.95
CA GLY A 26 -19.40 6.39 15.74
C GLY A 26 -19.19 5.23 14.78
N SER A 27 -18.15 4.43 15.01
CA SER A 27 -17.90 3.23 14.21
C SER A 27 -19.17 2.38 14.20
N PRO A 28 -19.60 1.87 13.04
CA PRO A 28 -20.68 0.90 12.97
C PRO A 28 -20.44 -0.24 13.98
N PRO A 29 -21.50 -0.79 14.60
CA PRO A 29 -21.33 -1.94 15.47
C PRO A 29 -20.70 -3.08 14.67
N PRO A 30 -19.81 -3.87 15.29
CA PRO A 30 -19.19 -4.99 14.62
C PRO A 30 -20.23 -6.04 14.21
N GLN A 31 -19.93 -6.76 13.13
CA GLN A 31 -20.74 -7.86 12.60
C GLN A 31 -20.02 -9.19 12.81
N THR A 32 -20.77 -10.29 12.85
CA THR A 32 -20.21 -11.64 13.05
C THR A 32 -20.45 -12.50 11.81
N ALA A 33 -19.41 -13.18 11.34
CA ALA A 33 -19.45 -13.99 10.12
C ALA A 33 -20.31 -15.25 10.32
N CYS A 34 -20.27 -15.84 11.53
CA CYS A 34 -21.17 -16.92 11.92
C CYS A 34 -22.00 -16.54 13.15
N ILE A 35 -23.22 -16.06 12.92
CA ILE A 35 -24.13 -15.63 13.99
C ILE A 35 -24.64 -16.79 14.86
N VAL A 36 -24.59 -18.03 14.35
CA VAL A 36 -25.02 -19.24 15.05
C VAL A 36 -23.89 -19.97 15.78
N CYS A 37 -22.65 -19.50 15.67
CA CYS A 37 -21.46 -20.23 16.14
C CYS A 37 -21.00 -19.83 17.55
N GLY A 38 -21.72 -18.92 18.22
CA GLY A 38 -21.28 -18.37 19.48
C GLY A 38 -22.39 -17.72 20.30
N THR A 39 -22.05 -16.59 20.91
CA THR A 39 -22.82 -15.99 22.01
C THR A 39 -24.22 -15.54 21.62
N GLU A 40 -24.40 -15.15 20.36
CA GLU A 40 -25.71 -14.73 19.84
C GLU A 40 -26.70 -15.90 19.77
N PHE A 41 -26.22 -17.11 19.46
CA PHE A 41 -27.03 -18.33 19.45
C PHE A 41 -27.43 -18.75 20.87
N GLU A 42 -26.48 -18.73 21.81
CA GLU A 42 -26.71 -19.04 23.22
C GLU A 42 -27.77 -18.11 23.83
N TYR A 43 -27.68 -16.81 23.53
CA TYR A 43 -28.63 -15.82 24.03
C TYR A 43 -30.06 -16.06 23.53
N VAL A 44 -30.22 -16.33 22.24
CA VAL A 44 -31.54 -16.57 21.64
C VAL A 44 -32.12 -17.90 22.12
N ALA A 45 -31.29 -18.92 22.30
CA ALA A 45 -31.69 -20.19 22.89
C ALA A 45 -32.19 -20.01 24.34
N ASP A 46 -31.48 -19.24 25.17
CA ASP A 46 -31.88 -18.97 26.56
C ASP A 46 -33.22 -18.22 26.62
N ALA A 47 -33.43 -17.24 25.72
CA ALA A 47 -34.71 -16.55 25.57
C ALA A 47 -35.87 -17.49 25.17
N ALA A 48 -35.57 -18.56 24.42
CA ALA A 48 -36.51 -19.63 24.08
C ALA A 48 -36.64 -20.72 25.17
N GLY A 49 -35.94 -20.57 26.30
CA GLY A 49 -35.98 -21.50 27.43
C GLY A 49 -35.04 -22.70 27.31
N VAL A 50 -34.06 -22.64 26.41
CA VAL A 50 -33.02 -23.66 26.23
C VAL A 50 -31.69 -23.10 26.72
N ASN A 51 -31.20 -23.59 27.86
CA ASN A 51 -29.87 -23.25 28.34
C ASN A 51 -28.82 -23.98 27.49
N LEU A 52 -28.35 -23.30 26.45
CA LEU A 52 -27.42 -23.81 25.45
C LEU A 52 -26.02 -23.25 25.68
N THR A 53 -25.01 -24.11 25.64
CA THR A 53 -23.60 -23.72 25.58
C THR A 53 -22.97 -24.28 24.30
N VAL A 54 -22.27 -23.43 23.55
CA VAL A 54 -21.50 -23.84 22.38
C VAL A 54 -20.12 -24.33 22.84
N GLU A 55 -19.80 -25.58 22.55
CA GLU A 55 -18.52 -26.19 22.92
C GLU A 55 -17.45 -26.05 21.84
N SER A 56 -17.88 -26.08 20.57
CA SER A 56 -17.01 -25.84 19.41
C SER A 56 -17.83 -25.46 18.18
N SER A 57 -17.23 -24.69 17.27
CA SER A 57 -17.91 -24.23 16.06
C SER A 57 -17.00 -24.12 14.83
N GLU A 58 -17.47 -24.63 13.71
CA GLU A 58 -16.82 -24.53 12.40
C GLU A 58 -17.80 -24.00 11.36
N MET A 59 -17.38 -23.00 10.58
CA MET A 59 -18.12 -22.50 9.43
C MET A 59 -17.35 -22.80 8.15
N HIS A 60 -18.01 -23.47 7.21
CA HIS A 60 -17.47 -23.72 5.89
C HIS A 60 -18.35 -23.04 4.83
N VAL A 61 -17.72 -22.24 3.99
CA VAL A 61 -18.34 -21.59 2.83
C VAL A 61 -17.74 -22.18 1.57
N ARG A 62 -18.57 -22.75 0.72
CA ARG A 62 -18.19 -23.22 -0.61
C ARG A 62 -18.85 -22.34 -1.65
N ILE A 63 -18.05 -21.71 -2.49
CA ILE A 63 -18.54 -20.89 -3.59
C ILE A 63 -18.67 -21.79 -4.83
N ASP A 64 -19.78 -21.69 -5.56
CA ASP A 64 -19.94 -22.38 -6.83
C ASP A 64 -19.58 -21.50 -8.04
N ASP A 65 -19.60 -22.10 -9.23
CA ASP A 65 -19.25 -21.43 -10.48
C ASP A 65 -20.21 -20.25 -10.82
N ASP A 66 -21.43 -20.27 -10.28
CA ASP A 66 -22.43 -19.21 -10.46
C ASP A 66 -22.26 -18.07 -9.44
N GLY A 67 -21.26 -18.16 -8.56
CA GLY A 67 -20.95 -17.17 -7.53
C GLY A 67 -21.86 -17.23 -6.30
N VAL A 68 -22.62 -18.31 -6.11
CA VAL A 68 -23.43 -18.53 -4.90
C VAL A 68 -22.56 -19.13 -3.81
N GLY A 69 -22.59 -18.51 -2.63
CA GLY A 69 -21.94 -19.03 -1.43
C GLY A 69 -22.86 -20.03 -0.73
N HIS A 70 -22.40 -21.27 -0.57
CA HIS A 70 -23.07 -22.32 0.21
C HIS A 70 -22.43 -22.39 1.59
N TRP A 71 -23.17 -21.95 2.60
CA TRP A 71 -22.68 -21.85 3.98
C TRP A 71 -23.12 -23.07 4.78
N THR A 72 -22.22 -23.60 5.59
CA THR A 72 -22.49 -24.72 6.49
C THR A 72 -21.82 -24.45 7.84
N ALA A 73 -22.63 -24.10 8.84
CA ALA A 73 -22.20 -24.06 10.22
C ALA A 73 -22.33 -25.44 10.85
N ARG A 74 -21.31 -25.86 11.59
CA ARG A 74 -21.33 -27.04 12.48
C ARG A 74 -21.03 -26.55 13.89
N VAL A 75 -22.01 -26.65 14.76
CA VAL A 75 -21.96 -26.13 16.13
C VAL A 75 -22.21 -27.27 17.09
N THR A 76 -21.19 -27.67 17.83
CA THR A 76 -21.34 -28.69 18.88
C THR A 76 -21.90 -28.01 20.12
N VAL A 77 -23.03 -28.49 20.60
CA VAL A 77 -23.71 -27.96 21.78
C VAL A 77 -23.67 -28.98 22.92
N ASP A 78 -23.88 -28.51 24.14
CA ASP A 78 -23.93 -29.39 25.30
C ASP A 78 -25.03 -30.46 25.21
N ASP A 79 -24.81 -31.59 25.91
CA ASP A 79 -25.70 -32.76 25.90
C ASP A 79 -27.17 -32.43 26.25
N ALA A 80 -27.39 -31.46 27.13
CA ALA A 80 -28.73 -31.11 27.58
C ALA A 80 -29.49 -30.38 26.46
N ALA A 81 -28.87 -29.37 25.83
CA ALA A 81 -29.42 -28.68 24.67
C ALA A 81 -29.64 -29.65 23.50
N ALA A 82 -28.67 -30.51 23.19
CA ALA A 82 -28.79 -31.53 22.15
C ALA A 82 -29.97 -32.48 22.40
N THR A 83 -30.21 -32.87 23.66
CA THR A 83 -31.36 -33.71 24.01
C THR A 83 -32.68 -32.97 23.82
N THR A 84 -32.77 -31.70 24.23
CA THR A 84 -33.95 -30.87 24.02
C THR A 84 -34.29 -30.71 22.54
N PHE A 85 -33.32 -30.41 21.67
CA PHE A 85 -33.56 -30.30 20.23
C PHE A 85 -33.90 -31.63 19.56
N ARG A 86 -33.39 -32.75 20.10
CA ARG A 86 -33.75 -34.08 19.59
C ARG A 86 -35.19 -34.44 19.91
N GLU A 87 -35.69 -34.05 21.07
CA GLU A 87 -37.08 -34.24 21.48
C GLU A 87 -38.03 -33.25 20.78
N ASN A 88 -37.53 -32.06 20.45
CA ASN A 88 -38.30 -31.02 19.78
C ASN A 88 -37.50 -30.35 18.63
N PRO A 89 -37.47 -30.96 17.43
CA PRO A 89 -36.75 -30.42 16.27
C PRO A 89 -37.27 -29.06 15.81
N ASP A 90 -38.58 -28.80 15.93
CA ASP A 90 -39.18 -27.52 15.53
C ASP A 90 -38.69 -26.35 16.40
N LEU A 91 -38.28 -26.64 17.65
CA LEU A 91 -37.66 -25.66 18.52
C LEU A 91 -36.27 -25.24 18.02
N LEU A 92 -35.47 -26.19 17.49
CA LEU A 92 -34.18 -25.86 16.89
C LEU A 92 -34.35 -24.92 15.70
N ASP A 93 -35.27 -25.23 14.79
CA ASP A 93 -35.58 -24.40 13.63
C ASP A 93 -36.02 -22.99 14.05
N THR A 94 -36.87 -22.91 15.08
CA THR A 94 -37.34 -21.63 15.63
C THR A 94 -36.19 -20.81 16.19
N VAL A 95 -35.32 -21.41 17.03
CA VAL A 95 -34.18 -20.71 17.63
C VAL A 95 -33.20 -20.23 16.55
N VAL A 96 -32.84 -21.09 15.59
CA VAL A 96 -31.92 -20.73 14.50
C VAL A 96 -32.46 -19.56 13.68
N ARG A 97 -33.73 -19.63 13.27
CA ARG A 97 -34.37 -18.53 12.52
C ARG A 97 -34.41 -17.24 13.33
N GLN A 98 -34.79 -17.30 14.62
CA GLN A 98 -34.79 -16.13 15.49
C GLN A 98 -33.40 -15.52 15.65
N THR A 99 -32.33 -16.32 15.63
CA THR A 99 -30.96 -15.80 15.65
C THR A 99 -30.70 -14.90 14.44
N PHE A 100 -31.09 -15.29 13.23
CA PHE A 100 -30.94 -14.44 12.04
C PHE A 100 -31.89 -13.23 12.03
N GLU A 101 -33.11 -13.36 12.57
CA GLU A 101 -34.10 -12.26 12.59
C GLU A 101 -33.80 -11.19 13.65
N GLU A 102 -33.31 -11.59 14.83
CA GLU A 102 -33.16 -10.70 15.98
C GLU A 102 -31.74 -10.12 16.12
N ARG A 103 -30.73 -10.80 15.56
CA ARG A 103 -29.32 -10.43 15.70
C ARG A 103 -28.75 -9.97 14.36
N ARG A 104 -27.70 -9.14 14.41
CA ARG A 104 -27.04 -8.61 13.21
C ARG A 104 -25.76 -9.36 12.93
N GLY A 105 -25.71 -10.05 11.80
CA GLY A 105 -24.55 -10.77 11.32
C GLY A 105 -23.91 -10.08 10.11
N LEU A 106 -22.95 -10.76 9.50
CA LEU A 106 -22.51 -10.46 8.14
C LEU A 106 -23.58 -10.85 7.11
N VAL A 107 -24.38 -11.88 7.42
CA VAL A 107 -25.50 -12.36 6.62
C VAL A 107 -26.79 -12.01 7.36
N ASP A 108 -27.52 -11.03 6.85
CA ASP A 108 -28.77 -10.55 7.47
C ASP A 108 -30.02 -11.28 6.93
N ASP A 109 -29.98 -11.84 5.71
CA ASP A 109 -31.12 -12.53 5.09
C ASP A 109 -30.64 -13.81 4.34
N PRO A 110 -30.51 -14.95 5.06
CA PRO A 110 -30.06 -16.20 4.46
C PRO A 110 -31.15 -16.82 3.57
N HIS A 111 -30.77 -17.29 2.38
CA HIS A 111 -31.64 -18.08 1.51
C HIS A 111 -31.54 -19.58 1.83
N ASP A 112 -32.62 -20.33 1.59
CA ASP A 112 -32.66 -21.78 1.78
C ASP A 112 -32.16 -22.26 3.16
N LEU A 113 -32.48 -21.49 4.21
CA LEU A 113 -32.07 -21.80 5.58
C LEU A 113 -32.67 -23.13 6.05
N ASP A 114 -31.80 -24.07 6.40
CA ASP A 114 -32.13 -25.38 6.96
C ASP A 114 -31.30 -25.62 8.23
N SER A 115 -31.92 -26.28 9.21
CA SER A 115 -31.25 -26.64 10.45
C SER A 115 -31.59 -28.06 10.87
N ARG A 116 -30.58 -28.79 11.35
CA ARG A 116 -30.76 -30.16 11.83
C ARG A 116 -29.73 -30.53 12.88
N LEU A 117 -30.10 -31.46 13.75
CA LEU A 117 -29.20 -32.03 14.73
C LEU A 117 -28.59 -33.35 14.21
N VAL A 118 -27.26 -33.47 14.28
CA VAL A 118 -26.51 -34.70 13.96
C VAL A 118 -25.66 -35.06 15.17
N GLY A 119 -26.12 -36.02 15.98
CA GLY A 119 -25.49 -36.28 17.28
C GLY A 119 -25.74 -35.12 18.25
N GLU A 120 -24.66 -34.47 18.69
CA GLU A 120 -24.65 -33.22 19.47
C GLU A 120 -24.32 -31.99 18.60
N THR A 121 -24.13 -32.17 17.29
CA THR A 121 -23.78 -31.08 16.39
C THR A 121 -25.03 -30.55 15.69
N VAL A 122 -25.37 -29.29 15.95
CA VAL A 122 -26.30 -28.52 15.14
C VAL A 122 -25.62 -28.17 13.81
N VAL A 123 -26.24 -28.58 12.71
CA VAL A 123 -25.81 -28.26 11.36
C VAL A 123 -26.79 -27.25 10.78
N VAL A 124 -26.31 -26.05 10.47
CA VAL A 124 -27.11 -24.99 9.83
C VAL A 124 -26.56 -24.78 8.43
N THR A 125 -27.41 -24.84 7.42
CA THR A 125 -27.04 -24.59 6.02
C THR A 125 -27.91 -23.51 5.42
N PHE A 126 -27.30 -22.65 4.61
CA PHE A 126 -28.00 -21.61 3.86
C PHE A 126 -27.16 -21.18 2.65
N THR A 127 -27.78 -20.42 1.75
CA THR A 127 -27.13 -19.85 0.57
C THR A 127 -27.09 -18.32 0.67
N VAL A 128 -26.03 -17.75 0.11
CA VAL A 128 -25.87 -16.31 -0.09
C VAL A 128 -25.68 -16.09 -1.60
N PRO A 129 -26.70 -15.54 -2.30
CA PRO A 129 -26.56 -15.24 -3.71
C PRO A 129 -25.56 -14.11 -3.92
N GLU A 130 -24.94 -14.07 -5.11
CA GLU A 130 -24.03 -12.98 -5.51
C GLU A 130 -22.86 -12.78 -4.53
N MET A 131 -22.37 -13.87 -3.92
CA MET A 131 -21.20 -13.82 -3.04
C MET A 131 -19.90 -13.63 -3.84
N ALA A 132 -19.90 -14.04 -5.10
CA ALA A 132 -18.80 -13.85 -6.03
C ALA A 132 -19.28 -13.42 -7.42
N SER A 133 -18.38 -12.79 -8.18
CA SER A 133 -18.63 -12.29 -9.52
C SER A 133 -17.51 -12.67 -10.50
N ASP A 134 -17.82 -12.68 -11.79
CA ASP A 134 -16.83 -12.93 -12.84
C ASP A 134 -15.78 -11.82 -12.89
N GLY A 135 -14.51 -12.21 -12.76
CA GLY A 135 -13.36 -11.34 -12.89
C GLY A 135 -12.77 -11.28 -14.30
N VAL A 136 -11.55 -10.76 -14.39
CA VAL A 136 -10.75 -10.79 -15.62
C VAL A 136 -10.26 -12.21 -15.87
N GLY A 137 -10.53 -12.76 -17.05
CA GLY A 137 -10.16 -14.13 -17.40
C GLY A 137 -11.08 -15.16 -16.74
N ASP A 138 -10.57 -16.38 -16.55
CA ASP A 138 -11.31 -17.47 -15.88
C ASP A 138 -11.13 -17.37 -14.35
N VAL A 139 -11.35 -16.17 -13.78
CA VAL A 139 -11.19 -15.91 -12.35
C VAL A 139 -12.52 -15.50 -11.75
N LEU A 140 -12.91 -16.17 -10.67
CA LEU A 140 -14.03 -15.81 -9.82
C LEU A 140 -13.54 -14.91 -8.69
N LEU A 141 -14.13 -13.71 -8.56
CA LEU A 141 -13.79 -12.70 -7.56
C LEU A 141 -14.82 -12.70 -6.44
N VAL A 142 -14.37 -12.88 -5.20
CA VAL A 142 -15.18 -12.78 -3.98
C VAL A 142 -14.86 -11.45 -3.32
N ASP A 143 -15.78 -10.49 -3.44
CA ASP A 143 -15.74 -9.17 -2.83
C ASP A 143 -16.72 -9.03 -1.66
N TYR A 144 -17.47 -10.08 -1.32
CA TYR A 144 -18.47 -10.10 -0.25
C TYR A 144 -17.95 -9.62 1.13
N PHE A 145 -16.68 -9.89 1.43
CA PHE A 145 -16.02 -9.47 2.68
C PHE A 145 -15.45 -8.05 2.62
N ASN A 146 -15.35 -7.47 1.43
CA ASN A 146 -14.81 -6.15 1.22
C ASN A 146 -15.85 -5.06 1.53
N ASP A 147 -15.44 -4.11 2.36
CA ASP A 147 -16.21 -2.91 2.71
C ASP A 147 -15.41 -1.68 2.26
N PRO A 148 -15.75 -1.06 1.11
CA PRO A 148 -14.97 0.03 0.55
C PRO A 148 -14.94 1.29 1.44
N THR A 149 -15.86 1.41 2.40
CA THR A 149 -15.84 2.49 3.39
C THR A 149 -14.86 2.22 4.53
N GLY A 150 -14.37 0.98 4.69
CA GLY A 150 -13.45 0.57 5.76
C GLY A 150 -14.04 0.71 7.16
N THR A 151 -15.37 0.74 7.26
CA THR A 151 -16.09 1.00 8.50
C THR A 151 -16.65 -0.27 9.14
N ARG A 152 -16.75 -1.35 8.37
CA ARG A 152 -17.24 -2.65 8.81
C ARG A 152 -16.11 -3.46 9.43
N HIS A 153 -16.36 -3.94 10.64
CA HIS A 153 -15.49 -4.89 11.32
C HIS A 153 -16.24 -6.21 11.43
N VAL A 154 -15.68 -7.26 10.83
CA VAL A 154 -16.29 -8.60 10.81
C VAL A 154 -15.48 -9.52 11.71
N TYR A 155 -16.10 -10.01 12.79
CA TYR A 155 -15.56 -11.06 13.62
C TYR A 155 -15.93 -12.42 13.05
N VAL A 156 -15.03 -13.39 13.11
CA VAL A 156 -15.32 -14.74 12.62
C VAL A 156 -16.37 -15.44 13.51
N GLU A 157 -16.27 -15.23 14.83
CA GLU A 157 -17.10 -15.86 15.89
C GLU A 157 -17.27 -17.38 15.71
N ALA A 158 -16.21 -18.05 15.25
CA ALA A 158 -16.12 -19.50 15.15
C ALA A 158 -14.68 -19.94 15.40
N ASP A 159 -14.47 -21.16 15.91
CA ASP A 159 -13.13 -21.71 16.11
C ASP A 159 -12.38 -21.79 14.78
N ARG A 160 -13.13 -22.05 13.69
CA ARG A 160 -12.61 -22.15 12.35
C ARG A 160 -13.62 -21.67 11.30
N PHE A 161 -13.16 -20.82 10.40
CA PHE A 161 -13.91 -20.33 9.26
C PHE A 161 -13.12 -20.56 7.99
N VAL A 162 -13.70 -21.29 7.06
CA VAL A 162 -13.03 -21.75 5.84
C VAL A 162 -13.85 -21.34 4.63
N VAL A 163 -13.21 -20.69 3.66
CA VAL A 163 -13.83 -20.36 2.37
C VAL A 163 -13.10 -21.11 1.27
N THR A 164 -13.86 -21.84 0.46
CA THR A 164 -13.38 -22.59 -0.70
C THR A 164 -14.06 -22.11 -1.98
N GLY A 165 -13.32 -22.15 -3.08
CA GLY A 165 -13.86 -21.84 -4.40
C GLY A 165 -14.58 -23.03 -5.03
N PRO A 166 -14.96 -22.89 -6.32
CA PRO A 166 -15.56 -23.96 -7.10
C PRO A 166 -14.68 -25.22 -7.16
N GLU A 167 -15.29 -26.38 -7.40
CA GLU A 167 -14.55 -27.64 -7.46
C GLU A 167 -13.46 -27.60 -8.54
N GLY A 168 -12.22 -27.91 -8.13
CA GLY A 168 -11.06 -27.88 -9.03
C GLY A 168 -10.42 -26.50 -9.22
N SER A 169 -10.94 -25.45 -8.58
CA SER A 169 -10.29 -24.14 -8.54
C SER A 169 -9.19 -24.08 -7.47
N ALA A 170 -8.19 -23.22 -7.73
CA ALA A 170 -7.14 -22.85 -6.79
C ALA A 170 -7.37 -21.42 -6.27
N LEU A 171 -6.99 -21.16 -5.02
CA LEU A 171 -6.92 -19.83 -4.46
C LEU A 171 -5.71 -19.10 -5.06
N LEU A 172 -5.95 -17.96 -5.72
CA LEU A 172 -4.95 -17.25 -6.53
C LEU A 172 -4.27 -16.09 -5.79
N ASN A 173 -4.74 -15.75 -4.59
CA ASN A 173 -4.22 -14.67 -3.77
C ASN A 173 -4.08 -15.08 -2.28
N ASP A 174 -3.31 -14.30 -1.53
CA ASP A 174 -3.03 -14.55 -0.11
C ASP A 174 -3.46 -13.34 0.73
N PRO A 175 -4.71 -13.32 1.23
CA PRO A 175 -5.23 -12.20 2.00
C PRO A 175 -4.53 -12.08 3.37
N PRO A 176 -4.28 -10.86 3.86
CA PRO A 176 -3.62 -10.67 5.15
C PRO A 176 -4.47 -11.24 6.30
N GLY A 177 -3.80 -11.82 7.30
CA GLY A 177 -4.46 -12.39 8.48
C GLY A 177 -5.14 -13.74 8.24
N THR A 178 -4.91 -14.36 7.09
CA THR A 178 -5.46 -15.68 6.74
C THR A 178 -4.37 -16.74 6.73
N THR A 179 -4.74 -17.96 7.08
CA THR A 179 -3.96 -19.16 6.75
C THR A 179 -4.50 -19.69 5.42
N THR A 180 -3.69 -19.63 4.38
CA THR A 180 -4.09 -20.10 3.03
C THR A 180 -3.52 -21.47 2.73
N ASN A 181 -4.26 -22.24 1.94
CA ASN A 181 -3.75 -23.39 1.21
C ASN A 181 -4.06 -23.22 -0.29
N GLU A 182 -3.76 -24.23 -1.12
CA GLU A 182 -3.95 -24.13 -2.57
C GLU A 182 -5.41 -23.88 -3.00
N THR A 183 -6.41 -24.16 -2.17
CA THR A 183 -7.83 -24.14 -2.56
C THR A 183 -8.73 -23.36 -1.59
N ALA A 184 -8.19 -22.85 -0.49
CA ALA A 184 -8.98 -22.34 0.62
C ALA A 184 -8.27 -21.23 1.39
N ALA A 185 -9.06 -20.26 1.83
CA ALA A 185 -8.67 -19.27 2.84
C ALA A 185 -9.28 -19.66 4.19
N MET A 186 -8.49 -19.58 5.26
CA MET A 186 -8.91 -19.98 6.60
C MET A 186 -8.58 -18.93 7.65
N TRP A 187 -9.55 -18.70 8.51
CA TRP A 187 -9.42 -17.93 9.73
C TRP A 187 -9.68 -18.86 10.90
N SER A 188 -8.84 -18.80 11.92
CA SER A 188 -9.00 -19.56 13.16
C SER A 188 -8.80 -18.64 14.33
N ASP A 189 -9.56 -18.87 15.41
CA ASP A 189 -9.28 -18.24 16.71
C ASP A 189 -8.11 -18.98 17.36
N ASP A 190 -7.01 -18.26 17.63
CA ASP A 190 -5.83 -18.83 18.31
C ASP A 190 -5.88 -18.66 19.83
N GLY A 191 -7.01 -18.18 20.35
CA GLY A 191 -7.27 -17.97 21.77
C GLY A 191 -6.53 -16.77 22.37
N GLN A 192 -5.72 -16.06 21.58
CA GLN A 192 -5.00 -14.86 22.03
C GLN A 192 -5.67 -13.58 21.54
N TYR A 193 -6.35 -13.62 20.39
CA TYR A 193 -7.14 -12.51 19.83
C TYR A 193 -8.35 -13.03 19.04
N ILE A 194 -9.50 -12.36 19.18
CA ILE A 194 -10.69 -12.66 18.37
C ILE A 194 -10.32 -12.49 16.90
N SER A 195 -10.50 -13.56 16.11
CA SER A 195 -10.19 -13.57 14.69
C SER A 195 -11.15 -12.64 13.93
N THR A 196 -10.58 -11.76 13.11
CA THR A 196 -11.33 -10.79 12.29
C THR A 196 -11.03 -10.95 10.81
N ILE A 197 -12.05 -10.79 9.98
CA ILE A 197 -11.90 -10.64 8.53
C ILE A 197 -11.71 -9.14 8.25
N ASP A 198 -10.61 -8.80 7.55
CA ASP A 198 -10.30 -7.41 7.23
C ASP A 198 -11.30 -6.88 6.19
N SER A 199 -11.72 -5.63 6.34
CA SER A 199 -12.60 -4.93 5.40
C SER A 199 -12.07 -4.82 3.96
N GLN A 200 -10.80 -5.15 3.72
CA GLN A 200 -10.15 -5.14 2.40
C GLN A 200 -9.92 -6.55 1.86
N THR A 201 -10.58 -7.56 2.43
CA THR A 201 -10.43 -8.96 2.03
C THR A 201 -11.12 -9.22 0.70
N TYR A 202 -10.33 -9.56 -0.31
CA TYR A 202 -10.78 -10.19 -1.55
C TYR A 202 -10.29 -11.63 -1.59
N LEU A 203 -11.11 -12.55 -2.10
CA LEU A 203 -10.65 -13.88 -2.50
C LEU A 203 -10.78 -14.03 -4.00
N THR A 204 -9.83 -14.73 -4.62
CA THR A 204 -9.86 -14.99 -6.05
C THR A 204 -9.61 -16.47 -6.30
N PHE A 205 -10.51 -17.09 -7.05
CA PHE A 205 -10.43 -18.50 -7.40
C PHE A 205 -10.32 -18.66 -8.91
N GLY A 206 -9.50 -19.59 -9.39
CA GLY A 206 -9.41 -19.88 -10.82
C GLY A 206 -8.74 -21.23 -11.11
N PRO A 207 -8.62 -21.61 -12.40
CA PRO A 207 -8.27 -22.98 -12.80
C PRO A 207 -6.84 -23.41 -12.44
N ASP A 208 -5.89 -22.48 -12.37
CA ASP A 208 -4.52 -22.76 -11.97
C ASP A 208 -3.85 -21.60 -11.21
N GLY A 209 -3.06 -21.93 -10.18
CA GLY A 209 -2.22 -20.99 -9.43
C GLY A 209 -0.99 -20.47 -10.21
N GLY A 210 -1.04 -20.50 -11.55
CA GLY A 210 0.02 -20.05 -12.42
C GLY A 210 0.13 -18.52 -12.49
N LEU A 211 1.26 -18.01 -13.00
CA LEU A 211 1.51 -16.57 -13.11
C LEU A 211 0.41 -15.82 -13.89
N THR A 212 -0.20 -16.47 -14.89
CA THR A 212 -1.31 -15.91 -15.66
C THR A 212 -2.58 -15.80 -14.82
N GLY A 213 -2.93 -16.84 -14.06
CA GLY A 213 -4.07 -16.85 -13.14
C GLY A 213 -3.89 -15.80 -12.04
N THR A 214 -2.72 -15.75 -11.42
CA THR A 214 -2.39 -14.72 -10.42
C THR A 214 -2.47 -13.30 -11.00
N ALA A 215 -1.94 -13.06 -12.20
CA ALA A 215 -2.03 -11.75 -12.84
C ALA A 215 -3.48 -11.36 -13.17
N ALA A 216 -4.28 -12.32 -13.63
CA ALA A 216 -5.70 -12.15 -13.88
C ALA A 216 -6.47 -11.84 -12.58
N ALA A 217 -6.18 -12.54 -11.49
CA ALA A 217 -6.73 -12.29 -10.16
C ALA A 217 -6.45 -10.87 -9.67
N TYR A 218 -5.19 -10.42 -9.73
CA TYR A 218 -4.86 -9.04 -9.36
C TYR A 218 -5.50 -8.01 -10.30
N ALA A 219 -5.69 -8.35 -11.58
CA ALA A 219 -6.42 -7.48 -12.50
C ALA A 219 -7.91 -7.39 -12.13
N SER A 220 -8.56 -8.49 -11.75
CA SER A 220 -9.94 -8.51 -11.26
C SER A 220 -10.11 -7.60 -10.04
N ILE A 221 -9.26 -7.79 -9.02
CA ILE A 221 -9.26 -6.95 -7.81
C ILE A 221 -9.05 -5.48 -8.19
N ALA A 222 -8.10 -5.18 -9.08
CA ALA A 222 -7.81 -3.81 -9.50
C ALA A 222 -8.94 -3.15 -10.30
N VAL A 223 -9.68 -3.92 -11.10
CA VAL A 223 -10.84 -3.42 -11.86
C VAL A 223 -11.99 -3.11 -10.92
N ASP A 224 -12.29 -4.03 -10.00
CA ASP A 224 -13.37 -3.87 -9.02
C ASP A 224 -13.09 -2.72 -8.04
N SER A 225 -11.90 -2.72 -7.44
CA SER A 225 -11.47 -1.64 -6.55
C SER A 225 -11.23 -0.32 -7.29
N GLY A 226 -11.02 -0.36 -8.60
CA GLY A 226 -10.52 0.73 -9.45
C GLY A 226 -11.18 2.10 -9.24
N PRO A 227 -12.52 2.23 -9.23
CA PRO A 227 -13.20 3.51 -9.01
C PRO A 227 -12.85 4.14 -7.65
N ASN A 228 -12.80 3.34 -6.59
CA ASN A 228 -12.45 3.79 -5.24
C ASN A 228 -10.95 4.11 -5.16
N LEU A 229 -10.12 3.26 -5.75
CA LEU A 229 -8.67 3.46 -5.83
C LEU A 229 -8.31 4.73 -6.60
N LEU A 230 -9.04 5.09 -7.67
CA LEU A 230 -8.82 6.32 -8.43
C LEU A 230 -9.18 7.57 -7.61
N SER A 231 -10.25 7.51 -6.83
CA SER A 231 -10.61 8.60 -5.91
C SER A 231 -9.56 8.78 -4.83
N ASP A 232 -9.12 7.68 -4.20
CA ASP A 232 -8.08 7.71 -3.17
C ASP A 232 -6.72 8.13 -3.73
N LEU A 233 -6.35 7.65 -4.92
CA LEU A 233 -5.16 8.05 -5.64
C LEU A 233 -5.21 9.53 -6.01
N ALA A 234 -6.35 10.01 -6.52
CA ALA A 234 -6.54 11.42 -6.82
C ALA A 234 -6.36 12.25 -5.55
N TRP A 235 -7.00 11.86 -4.44
CA TRP A 235 -6.90 12.60 -3.20
C TRP A 235 -5.48 12.57 -2.60
N ALA A 236 -4.83 11.41 -2.60
CA ALA A 236 -3.51 11.21 -2.03
C ALA A 236 -2.38 11.82 -2.88
N ALA A 237 -2.43 11.69 -4.21
CA ALA A 237 -1.32 12.01 -5.10
C ALA A 237 -1.51 13.31 -5.89
N PHE A 238 -2.72 13.85 -6.06
CA PHE A 238 -2.95 15.05 -6.88
C PHE A 238 -2.24 16.29 -6.32
N VAL A 239 -2.44 16.59 -5.03
CA VAL A 239 -1.82 17.75 -4.36
C VAL A 239 -0.29 17.69 -4.40
N PRO A 240 0.39 16.60 -3.97
CA PRO A 240 1.84 16.54 -4.03
C PRO A 240 2.38 16.56 -5.47
N THR A 241 1.67 15.95 -6.43
CA THR A 241 2.06 16.00 -7.85
C THR A 241 2.00 17.43 -8.40
N LEU A 242 0.89 18.14 -8.19
CA LEU A 242 0.77 19.55 -8.57
C LEU A 242 1.84 20.41 -7.89
N MET A 243 2.10 20.16 -6.60
CA MET A 243 3.15 20.87 -5.87
C MET A 243 4.52 20.65 -6.50
N LEU A 244 4.86 19.41 -6.89
CA LEU A 244 6.12 19.11 -7.58
C LEU A 244 6.20 19.78 -8.96
N VAL A 245 5.14 19.71 -9.75
CA VAL A 245 5.08 20.37 -11.08
C VAL A 245 5.34 21.88 -10.93
N ASN A 246 4.61 22.54 -10.04
CA ASN A 246 4.78 23.98 -9.79
C ASN A 246 6.16 24.30 -9.20
N GLY A 247 6.67 23.47 -8.29
CA GLY A 247 7.98 23.62 -7.68
C GLY A 247 9.13 23.48 -8.69
N ILE A 248 9.06 22.48 -9.59
CA ILE A 248 10.03 22.29 -10.67
C ILE A 248 10.03 23.49 -11.60
N LEU A 249 8.84 23.96 -12.03
CA LEU A 249 8.72 25.15 -12.89
C LEU A 249 9.28 26.40 -12.20
N LEU A 250 8.99 26.59 -10.91
CA LEU A 250 9.52 27.70 -10.12
C LEU A 250 11.05 27.63 -9.99
N ILE A 251 11.61 26.44 -9.71
CA ILE A 251 13.07 26.23 -9.66
C ILE A 251 13.70 26.61 -10.99
N GLN A 252 13.17 26.11 -12.12
CA GLN A 252 13.68 26.44 -13.46
C GLN A 252 13.59 27.94 -13.75
N TYR A 253 12.46 28.57 -13.45
CA TYR A 253 12.22 30.00 -13.64
C TYR A 253 13.20 30.86 -12.84
N VAL A 254 13.34 30.61 -11.54
CA VAL A 254 14.26 31.35 -10.65
C VAL A 254 15.71 31.14 -11.07
N ASN A 255 16.09 29.92 -11.47
CA ASN A 255 17.43 29.63 -11.94
C ASN A 255 17.81 30.42 -13.20
N ARG A 256 16.92 30.45 -14.19
CA ARG A 256 17.12 31.23 -15.43
C ARG A 256 17.23 32.73 -15.14
N ARG A 257 16.46 33.25 -14.18
CA ARG A 257 16.42 34.68 -13.86
C ARG A 257 17.60 35.17 -13.01
N VAL A 258 18.15 34.34 -12.12
CA VAL A 258 19.26 34.72 -11.22
C VAL A 258 20.61 34.80 -11.94
N GLY A 259 20.72 34.24 -13.16
CA GLY A 259 21.95 34.23 -13.95
C GLY A 259 23.13 33.53 -13.24
N ASP A 260 24.32 33.58 -13.83
CA ASP A 260 25.54 32.94 -13.30
C ASP A 260 26.09 33.57 -12.02
N SER A 261 25.40 34.57 -11.46
CA SER A 261 25.86 35.29 -10.29
C SER A 261 25.74 34.43 -9.01
N ARG A 262 26.90 34.00 -8.49
CA ARG A 262 27.22 33.64 -7.08
C ARG A 262 27.23 32.17 -6.62
N GLY A 263 27.27 31.19 -7.53
CA GLY A 263 27.38 29.77 -7.15
C GLY A 263 28.68 29.08 -7.57
N SER A 264 29.69 28.97 -6.70
CA SER A 264 30.83 28.09 -6.99
C SER A 264 30.37 26.62 -6.92
N ARG A 265 30.59 25.85 -8.00
CA ARG A 265 30.37 24.39 -8.06
C ARG A 265 30.83 23.67 -6.79
N ARG A 266 31.99 24.08 -6.27
CA ARG A 266 32.59 23.51 -5.06
C ARG A 266 31.69 23.67 -3.83
N ARG A 267 30.99 24.80 -3.69
CA ARG A 267 30.05 25.03 -2.57
C ARG A 267 28.86 24.07 -2.65
N PHE A 268 28.21 23.99 -3.81
CA PHE A 268 27.06 23.10 -3.97
C PHE A 268 27.46 21.61 -3.89
N GLY A 269 28.61 21.23 -4.44
CA GLY A 269 29.15 19.88 -4.30
C GLY A 269 29.42 19.50 -2.84
N THR A 270 30.03 20.40 -2.06
CA THR A 270 30.24 20.18 -0.62
C THR A 270 28.91 20.09 0.15
N VAL A 271 27.94 20.95 -0.14
CA VAL A 271 26.63 20.92 0.54
C VAL A 271 25.86 19.64 0.23
N VAL A 272 25.78 19.23 -1.04
CA VAL A 272 25.11 17.99 -1.45
C VAL A 272 25.81 16.77 -0.86
N GLY A 273 27.15 16.73 -0.88
CA GLY A 273 27.91 15.66 -0.25
C GLY A 273 27.71 15.60 1.27
N ALA A 274 27.69 16.75 1.95
CA ALA A 274 27.44 16.82 3.39
C ALA A 274 26.02 16.34 3.75
N LEU A 275 25.00 16.67 2.94
CA LEU A 275 23.64 16.16 3.12
C LEU A 275 23.60 14.62 3.03
N GLY A 276 24.30 14.03 2.06
CA GLY A 276 24.42 12.58 1.95
C GLY A 276 25.09 11.92 3.17
N ILE A 277 26.13 12.55 3.72
CA ILE A 277 26.79 12.08 4.96
C ILE A 277 25.85 12.18 6.16
N ILE A 278 25.19 13.32 6.36
CA ILE A 278 24.25 13.54 7.47
C ILE A 278 23.12 12.50 7.40
N TRP A 279 22.54 12.30 6.21
CA TRP A 279 21.52 11.29 5.98
C TRP A 279 22.00 9.89 6.37
N SER A 280 23.19 9.49 5.92
CA SER A 280 23.77 8.19 6.24
C SER A 280 24.03 8.02 7.74
N LEU A 281 24.48 9.07 8.43
CA LEU A 281 24.66 9.07 9.88
C LEU A 281 23.32 8.94 10.62
N CYS A 282 22.25 9.56 10.13
CA CYS A 282 20.90 9.37 10.67
C CYS A 282 20.44 7.91 10.52
N LEU A 283 20.70 7.25 9.39
CA LEU A 283 20.38 5.83 9.21
C LEU A 283 21.12 4.93 10.21
N VAL A 284 22.41 5.22 10.46
CA VAL A 284 23.20 4.53 11.49
C VAL A 284 22.61 4.74 12.88
N ALA A 285 22.24 5.98 13.23
CA ALA A 285 21.66 6.31 14.53
C ALA A 285 20.30 5.61 14.75
N LEU A 286 19.49 5.50 13.70
CA LEU A 286 18.21 4.77 13.70
C LEU A 286 18.38 3.25 13.59
N ARG A 287 19.61 2.75 13.50
CA ARG A 287 19.95 1.32 13.30
C ARG A 287 19.25 0.69 12.09
N MET A 288 19.02 1.47 11.04
CA MET A 288 18.47 0.98 9.78
C MET A 288 19.58 0.29 8.98
N PHE A 289 19.77 -1.01 9.22
CA PHE A 289 20.80 -1.83 8.54
C PHE A 289 20.22 -2.95 7.68
N SER A 290 18.95 -3.32 7.89
CA SER A 290 18.27 -4.41 7.19
C SER A 290 16.93 -3.97 6.61
N GLY A 291 16.45 -4.71 5.60
CA GLY A 291 15.18 -4.44 4.91
C GLY A 291 15.30 -3.58 3.65
N GLY A 292 14.35 -3.73 2.74
CA GLY A 292 14.38 -3.06 1.43
C GLY A 292 14.42 -1.53 1.52
N ILE A 293 13.64 -0.94 2.43
CA ILE A 293 13.62 0.52 2.66
C ILE A 293 15.00 1.02 3.11
N SER A 294 15.66 0.27 4.01
CA SER A 294 16.99 0.60 4.50
C SER A 294 18.01 0.61 3.35
N VAL A 295 18.03 -0.45 2.53
CA VAL A 295 18.94 -0.54 1.37
C VAL A 295 18.76 0.67 0.45
N MET A 296 17.53 1.05 0.12
CA MET A 296 17.26 2.19 -0.76
C MET A 296 17.65 3.52 -0.12
N ALA A 297 17.42 3.69 1.19
CA ALA A 297 17.86 4.88 1.92
C ALA A 297 19.39 5.01 1.94
N TRP A 298 20.12 3.91 2.08
CA TRP A 298 21.59 3.89 2.00
C TRP A 298 22.08 4.23 0.60
N VAL A 299 21.48 3.65 -0.45
CA VAL A 299 21.81 3.96 -1.85
C VAL A 299 21.65 5.45 -2.12
N PHE A 300 20.54 6.04 -1.69
CA PHE A 300 20.29 7.47 -1.83
C PHE A 300 21.37 8.32 -1.13
N GLY A 301 21.70 8.00 0.12
CA GLY A 301 22.76 8.70 0.87
C GLY A 301 24.12 8.64 0.17
N LEU A 302 24.53 7.44 -0.25
CA LEU A 302 25.79 7.20 -0.95
C LEU A 302 25.83 7.90 -2.33
N GLN A 303 24.72 7.95 -3.05
CA GLN A 303 24.61 8.67 -4.31
C GLN A 303 24.85 10.17 -4.12
N LEU A 304 24.22 10.81 -3.13
CA LEU A 304 24.46 12.23 -2.84
C LEU A 304 25.93 12.52 -2.51
N VAL A 305 26.57 11.64 -1.72
CA VAL A 305 28.02 11.73 -1.43
C VAL A 305 28.83 11.62 -2.72
N GLY A 306 28.53 10.64 -3.56
CA GLY A 306 29.18 10.40 -4.84
C GLY A 306 29.09 11.62 -5.77
N PHE A 307 27.89 12.18 -5.96
CA PHE A 307 27.70 13.38 -6.79
C PHE A 307 28.45 14.59 -6.25
N GLY A 308 28.41 14.81 -4.93
CA GLY A 308 29.16 15.89 -4.29
C GLY A 308 30.68 15.76 -4.54
N LEU A 309 31.23 14.55 -4.36
CA LEU A 309 32.65 14.29 -4.51
C LEU A 309 33.12 14.40 -5.96
N VAL A 310 32.37 13.83 -6.91
CA VAL A 310 32.69 13.89 -8.34
C VAL A 310 32.61 15.35 -8.84
N ALA A 311 31.60 16.12 -8.42
CA ALA A 311 31.49 17.53 -8.77
C ALA A 311 32.66 18.38 -8.24
N VAL A 312 33.23 18.03 -7.09
CA VAL A 312 34.38 18.73 -6.51
C VAL A 312 35.69 18.32 -7.17
N LYS A 313 35.93 17.01 -7.38
CA LYS A 313 37.25 16.49 -7.77
C LYS A 313 37.43 16.22 -9.27
N ARG A 314 36.38 15.81 -9.98
CA ARG A 314 36.49 15.34 -11.38
C ARG A 314 35.30 15.81 -12.25
N PRO A 315 35.14 17.12 -12.45
CA PRO A 315 34.02 17.68 -13.21
C PRO A 315 34.02 17.24 -14.69
N GLY A 316 35.18 17.03 -15.30
CA GLY A 316 35.30 16.68 -16.72
C GLY A 316 34.84 15.25 -17.07
N LEU A 317 34.54 14.41 -16.08
CA LEU A 317 33.97 13.08 -16.34
C LEU A 317 32.44 13.09 -16.52
N ILE A 318 31.81 14.25 -16.29
CA ILE A 318 30.37 14.40 -16.16
C ILE A 318 29.78 14.81 -17.50
N ASP A 319 29.03 13.88 -18.08
CA ASP A 319 28.20 14.13 -19.26
C ASP A 319 26.75 13.75 -18.95
N PHE A 320 25.79 14.30 -19.67
CA PHE A 320 24.36 14.16 -19.35
C PHE A 320 23.94 12.68 -19.20
N ARG A 321 24.37 11.83 -20.15
CA ARG A 321 24.06 10.38 -20.12
C ARG A 321 24.63 9.68 -18.89
N ARG A 322 25.84 10.05 -18.47
CA ARG A 322 26.48 9.47 -17.27
C ARG A 322 25.79 9.92 -15.99
N LEU A 323 25.28 11.15 -15.94
CA LEU A 323 24.49 11.64 -14.81
C LEU A 323 23.17 10.88 -14.68
N VAL A 324 22.45 10.67 -15.79
CA VAL A 324 21.22 9.88 -15.79
C VAL A 324 21.51 8.43 -15.37
N ALA A 325 22.55 7.80 -15.92
CA ALA A 325 22.94 6.44 -15.56
C ALA A 325 23.33 6.32 -14.07
N ALA A 326 24.06 7.30 -13.54
CA ALA A 326 24.43 7.32 -12.11
C ALA A 326 23.25 7.61 -11.18
N ALA A 327 22.22 8.32 -11.67
CA ALA A 327 21.00 8.59 -10.92
C ALA A 327 20.09 7.36 -10.84
N VAL A 328 19.91 6.64 -11.95
CA VAL A 328 18.93 5.54 -12.08
C VAL A 328 19.56 4.16 -11.81
N GLY A 329 20.81 3.94 -12.19
CA GLY A 329 21.47 2.63 -12.13
C GLY A 329 21.54 2.04 -10.71
N PRO A 330 22.13 2.74 -9.72
CA PRO A 330 22.26 2.20 -8.37
C PRO A 330 20.92 1.85 -7.70
N PRO A 331 19.86 2.69 -7.74
CA PRO A 331 18.56 2.35 -7.19
C PRO A 331 17.93 1.13 -7.86
N VAL A 332 18.04 1.00 -9.19
CA VAL A 332 17.49 -0.15 -9.92
C VAL A 332 18.23 -1.44 -9.56
N VAL A 333 19.56 -1.42 -9.51
CA VAL A 333 20.36 -2.60 -9.11
C VAL A 333 20.04 -3.02 -7.68
N ALA A 334 19.91 -2.04 -6.77
CA ALA A 334 19.56 -2.30 -5.38
C ALA A 334 18.15 -2.87 -5.26
N ALA A 335 17.17 -2.32 -5.99
CA ALA A 335 15.81 -2.83 -6.02
C ALA A 335 15.76 -4.29 -6.48
N VAL A 336 16.40 -4.61 -7.61
CA VAL A 336 16.49 -5.99 -8.12
C VAL A 336 17.19 -6.90 -7.11
N GLY A 337 18.31 -6.46 -6.52
CA GLY A 337 19.03 -7.24 -5.52
C GLY A 337 18.20 -7.54 -4.27
N VAL A 338 17.42 -6.56 -3.79
CA VAL A 338 16.50 -6.78 -2.67
C VAL A 338 15.39 -7.75 -3.07
N SER A 339 14.74 -7.54 -4.22
CA SER A 339 13.65 -8.39 -4.70
C SER A 339 14.07 -9.86 -4.89
N VAL A 340 15.33 -10.13 -5.24
CA VAL A 340 15.86 -11.51 -5.35
C VAL A 340 16.09 -12.17 -3.99
N VAL A 341 16.42 -11.40 -2.96
CA VAL A 341 16.83 -11.92 -1.64
C VAL A 341 15.67 -11.95 -0.64
N THR A 342 14.68 -11.07 -0.78
CA THR A 342 13.51 -11.03 0.10
C THR A 342 12.43 -11.98 -0.39
N ALA A 343 11.86 -12.77 0.52
CA ALA A 343 10.68 -13.58 0.25
C ALA A 343 9.54 -12.74 -0.36
N PRO A 344 8.68 -13.32 -1.21
CA PRO A 344 7.64 -12.61 -1.96
C PRO A 344 6.53 -11.99 -1.10
N SER A 345 6.60 -12.08 0.23
CA SER A 345 5.59 -11.56 1.14
C SER A 345 5.60 -10.04 1.31
N VAL A 346 6.62 -9.31 0.81
CA VAL A 346 6.65 -7.83 0.90
C VAL A 346 7.20 -7.12 -0.36
N PRO A 347 6.65 -7.38 -1.56
CA PRO A 347 7.20 -6.88 -2.82
C PRO A 347 7.03 -5.36 -2.99
N TRP A 348 6.13 -4.74 -2.22
CA TRP A 348 5.66 -3.37 -2.43
C TRP A 348 6.56 -2.27 -1.83
N ASN A 349 7.44 -2.61 -0.88
CA ASN A 349 8.31 -1.62 -0.22
C ASN A 349 9.44 -1.10 -1.13
N VAL A 350 9.86 -1.90 -2.11
CA VAL A 350 11.00 -1.60 -2.97
C VAL A 350 10.64 -0.59 -4.08
N PRO A 351 9.54 -0.78 -4.86
CA PRO A 351 9.12 0.19 -5.87
C PRO A 351 8.84 1.58 -5.29
N SER A 352 8.20 1.63 -4.12
CA SER A 352 7.83 2.86 -3.44
C SER A 352 9.08 3.65 -2.99
N ALA A 353 10.04 2.98 -2.35
CA ALA A 353 11.30 3.62 -1.97
C ALA A 353 12.13 4.06 -3.20
N LEU A 354 12.10 3.26 -4.29
CA LEU A 354 12.73 3.60 -5.55
C LEU A 354 12.16 4.88 -6.15
N ALA A 355 10.83 5.02 -6.22
CA ALA A 355 10.16 6.16 -6.83
C ALA A 355 10.55 7.48 -6.12
N LEU A 356 10.45 7.51 -4.79
CA LEU A 356 10.72 8.72 -4.01
C LEU A 356 12.21 9.07 -3.97
N GLY A 357 13.09 8.10 -3.74
CA GLY A 357 14.54 8.36 -3.66
C GLY A 357 15.11 8.83 -5.00
N THR A 358 14.71 8.17 -6.10
CA THR A 358 15.20 8.49 -7.44
C THR A 358 14.74 9.87 -7.90
N ALA A 359 13.52 10.29 -7.54
CA ALA A 359 12.99 11.61 -7.89
C ALA A 359 13.90 12.76 -7.42
N ILE A 360 14.47 12.69 -6.21
CA ILE A 360 15.36 13.75 -5.69
C ILE A 360 16.68 13.79 -6.49
N VAL A 361 17.23 12.64 -6.84
CA VAL A 361 18.50 12.54 -7.56
C VAL A 361 18.37 13.01 -9.01
N LEU A 362 17.20 12.79 -9.64
CA LEU A 362 16.92 13.22 -11.03
C LEU A 362 16.94 14.74 -11.20
N PHE A 363 16.85 15.54 -10.14
CA PHE A 363 17.06 16.99 -10.22
C PHE A 363 18.47 17.34 -10.76
N LEU A 364 19.47 16.46 -10.57
CA LEU A 364 20.84 16.70 -11.02
C LEU A 364 20.96 16.72 -12.55
N PRO A 365 20.59 15.65 -13.28
CA PRO A 365 20.56 15.69 -14.73
C PRO A 365 19.54 16.71 -15.26
N LEU A 366 18.43 16.95 -14.53
CA LEU A 366 17.46 17.99 -14.90
C LEU A 366 18.11 19.38 -14.96
N GLY A 367 18.87 19.76 -13.92
CA GLY A 367 19.59 21.03 -13.88
C GLY A 367 20.70 21.14 -14.91
N TYR A 368 21.41 20.04 -15.16
CA TYR A 368 22.45 19.98 -16.20
C TYR A 368 21.84 20.18 -17.60
N GLY A 369 20.81 19.40 -17.95
CA GLY A 369 20.16 19.46 -19.25
C GLY A 369 19.47 20.80 -19.50
N ALA A 370 18.84 21.39 -18.47
CA ALA A 370 18.16 22.67 -18.58
C ALA A 370 19.10 23.85 -18.89
N ARG A 371 20.41 23.72 -18.59
CA ARG A 371 21.42 24.72 -18.95
C ARG A 371 22.01 24.49 -20.35
N ARG A 372 22.04 23.24 -20.81
CA ARG A 372 22.54 22.85 -22.14
C ARG A 372 21.44 22.82 -23.20
N ASP A 373 20.26 23.38 -22.90
CA ASP A 373 19.06 23.33 -23.73
C ASP A 373 18.70 21.92 -24.24
N THR A 374 19.00 20.90 -23.43
CA THR A 374 18.65 19.51 -23.72
C THR A 374 17.20 19.25 -23.34
N GLU A 375 16.56 18.28 -24.00
CA GLU A 375 15.21 17.84 -23.67
C GLU A 375 15.14 17.27 -22.25
N THR A 376 14.52 18.01 -21.33
CA THR A 376 14.42 17.71 -19.90
C THR A 376 13.02 17.30 -19.45
N ARG A 377 12.05 17.36 -20.37
CA ARG A 377 10.64 16.96 -20.14
C ARG A 377 10.48 15.55 -19.53
N PRO A 378 11.16 14.49 -20.01
CA PRO A 378 10.98 13.15 -19.43
C PRO A 378 11.47 13.08 -17.98
N LEU A 379 12.53 13.81 -17.62
CA LEU A 379 13.04 13.88 -16.24
C LEU A 379 12.05 14.61 -15.33
N ALA A 380 11.49 15.74 -15.78
CA ALA A 380 10.50 16.48 -15.01
C ALA A 380 9.22 15.66 -14.79
N LEU A 381 8.77 14.91 -15.81
CA LEU A 381 7.62 14.02 -15.70
C LEU A 381 7.90 12.87 -14.72
N ALA A 382 9.06 12.23 -14.80
CA ALA A 382 9.45 11.16 -13.88
C ALA A 382 9.51 11.61 -12.42
N ILE A 383 9.98 12.84 -12.16
CA ILE A 383 9.98 13.44 -10.82
C ILE A 383 8.55 13.73 -10.38
N ALA A 384 7.75 14.38 -11.23
CA ALA A 384 6.38 14.77 -10.90
C ALA A 384 5.45 13.56 -10.69
N SER A 385 5.67 12.46 -11.40
CA SER A 385 4.87 11.23 -11.26
C SER A 385 5.28 10.37 -10.05
N SER A 386 6.35 10.71 -9.32
CA SER A 386 6.82 9.88 -8.21
C SER A 386 5.81 9.69 -7.08
N PRO A 387 4.96 10.67 -6.69
CA PRO A 387 3.91 10.44 -5.69
C PRO A 387 2.90 9.39 -6.18
N VAL A 388 2.51 9.46 -7.45
CA VAL A 388 1.56 8.51 -8.07
C VAL A 388 2.14 7.09 -8.09
N VAL A 389 3.39 6.94 -8.54
CA VAL A 389 4.09 5.64 -8.57
C VAL A 389 4.27 5.07 -7.16
N PHE A 390 4.50 5.94 -6.17
CA PHE A 390 4.60 5.53 -4.76
C PHE A 390 3.26 5.08 -4.18
N THR A 391 2.15 5.71 -4.56
CA THR A 391 0.82 5.38 -4.01
C THR A 391 0.24 4.11 -4.60
N ILE A 392 0.56 3.75 -5.85
CA ILE A 392 -0.04 2.56 -6.51
C ILE A 392 0.16 1.27 -5.69
N PRO A 393 1.38 0.93 -5.21
CA PRO A 393 1.59 -0.25 -4.37
C PRO A 393 0.97 -0.17 -2.98
N ALA A 394 0.59 1.04 -2.53
CA ALA A 394 0.02 1.28 -1.22
C ALA A 394 -1.51 1.26 -1.25
N LEU A 395 -2.12 0.90 -2.39
CA LEU A 395 -3.55 0.81 -2.57
C LEU A 395 -4.06 -0.62 -2.27
N PRO A 396 -5.21 -0.77 -1.60
CA PRO A 396 -5.97 0.30 -0.95
C PRO A 396 -5.16 0.91 0.22
N LEU A 397 -5.23 2.23 0.38
CA LEU A 397 -4.51 2.92 1.46
C LEU A 397 -5.19 2.47 2.75
N GLY A 398 -4.59 1.50 3.46
CA GLY A 398 -5.14 0.88 4.68
C GLY A 398 -5.57 1.87 5.77
N GLY A 399 -5.85 1.43 6.99
CA GLY A 399 -6.57 2.20 8.04
C GLY A 399 -6.13 3.65 8.39
N TRP A 400 -5.03 4.17 7.83
CA TRP A 400 -4.64 5.59 7.90
C TRP A 400 -5.37 6.49 6.88
N GLY A 401 -5.91 5.93 5.80
CA GLY A 401 -6.69 6.61 4.77
C GLY A 401 -5.90 7.55 3.83
N PRO A 402 -6.55 8.02 2.75
CA PRO A 402 -5.94 8.84 1.70
C PRO A 402 -5.43 10.19 2.21
N GLY A 403 -6.09 10.79 3.21
CA GLY A 403 -5.70 12.08 3.77
C GLY A 403 -4.33 12.06 4.47
N PHE A 404 -4.05 10.99 5.23
CA PHE A 404 -2.75 10.83 5.89
C PHE A 404 -1.63 10.63 4.85
N MET A 405 -1.89 9.85 3.81
CA MET A 405 -0.94 9.61 2.73
C MET A 405 -0.65 10.89 1.93
N ALA A 406 -1.67 11.69 1.62
CA ALA A 406 -1.50 13.02 1.04
C ALA A 406 -0.60 13.91 1.91
N LEU A 407 -0.83 13.94 3.23
CA LEU A 407 -0.02 14.72 4.15
C LEU A 407 1.45 14.30 4.12
N LEU A 408 1.72 12.98 4.21
CA LEU A 408 3.08 12.45 4.13
C LEU A 408 3.76 12.81 2.81
N LEU A 409 3.05 12.70 1.70
CA LEU A 409 3.59 13.03 0.37
C LEU A 409 3.82 14.53 0.17
N VAL A 410 3.02 15.40 0.79
CA VAL A 410 3.26 16.84 0.80
C VAL A 410 4.51 17.19 1.61
N VAL A 411 4.69 16.59 2.79
CA VAL A 411 5.91 16.77 3.60
C VAL A 411 7.13 16.28 2.83
N TRP A 412 7.04 15.08 2.25
CA TRP A 412 8.09 14.53 1.41
C TRP A 412 8.37 15.41 0.19
N GLY A 413 7.34 15.88 -0.52
CA GLY A 413 7.50 16.73 -1.68
C GLY A 413 8.15 18.08 -1.35
N CYS A 414 7.87 18.66 -0.18
CA CYS A 414 8.57 19.84 0.32
C CYS A 414 10.08 19.57 0.52
N LEU A 415 10.42 18.45 1.15
CA LEU A 415 11.80 18.02 1.34
C LEU A 415 12.50 17.72 0.01
N ALA A 416 11.78 17.10 -0.92
CA ALA A 416 12.26 16.77 -2.26
C ALA A 416 12.52 18.04 -3.08
N LEU A 417 11.67 19.06 -3.00
CA LEU A 417 11.90 20.35 -3.67
C LEU A 417 13.05 21.13 -3.03
N ALA A 418 13.16 21.13 -1.70
CA ALA A 418 14.25 21.82 -1.00
C ALA A 418 15.62 21.19 -1.34
N THR A 419 15.72 19.86 -1.24
CA THR A 419 16.94 19.11 -1.56
C THR A 419 17.21 19.12 -3.07
N GLY A 420 16.17 18.88 -3.86
CA GLY A 420 16.18 18.89 -5.31
C GLY A 420 16.61 20.23 -5.89
N ALA A 421 16.25 21.37 -5.28
CA ALA A 421 16.74 22.68 -5.71
C ALA A 421 18.27 22.84 -5.56
N LEU A 422 18.87 22.28 -4.50
CA LEU A 422 20.32 22.27 -4.31
C LEU A 422 21.01 21.36 -5.32
N VAL A 423 20.45 20.17 -5.54
CA VAL A 423 20.93 19.17 -6.49
C VAL A 423 20.80 19.68 -7.94
N TYR A 424 19.69 20.34 -8.28
CA TYR A 424 19.47 21.02 -9.55
C TYR A 424 20.50 22.11 -9.78
N ARG A 425 20.74 22.97 -8.77
CA ARG A 425 21.75 24.03 -8.85
C ARG A 425 23.15 23.44 -9.06
N LEU A 426 23.48 22.32 -8.42
CA LEU A 426 24.73 21.61 -8.68
C LEU A 426 24.83 21.22 -10.15
N GLY A 427 23.81 20.55 -10.71
CA GLY A 427 23.74 20.17 -12.12
C GLY A 427 23.87 21.36 -13.07
N TRP A 428 23.17 22.46 -12.75
CA TRP A 428 23.25 23.72 -13.48
C TRP A 428 24.67 24.31 -13.48
N THR A 429 25.39 24.28 -12.36
CA THR A 429 26.78 24.76 -12.32
C THR A 429 27.75 23.83 -13.03
N LEU A 430 27.47 22.53 -13.09
CA LEU A 430 28.28 21.54 -13.80
C LEU A 430 28.22 21.73 -15.31
N ALA A 431 27.03 22.00 -15.85
CA ALA A 431 26.84 22.22 -17.28
C ALA A 431 27.55 23.47 -17.82
N GLY A 432 27.78 24.48 -16.96
CA GLY A 432 28.46 25.73 -17.32
C GLY A 432 29.98 25.68 -17.31
N TRP A 433 30.58 24.56 -16.89
CA TRP A 433 32.02 24.43 -16.87
C TRP A 433 32.54 24.15 -18.28
N VAL A 434 33.27 25.13 -18.83
CA VAL A 434 34.13 24.95 -20.00
C VAL A 434 35.53 24.66 -19.43
N PRO A 435 36.19 23.55 -19.79
CA PRO A 435 37.61 23.37 -19.48
C PRO A 435 38.35 24.56 -20.08
N ASP A 436 39.18 25.26 -19.30
CA ASP A 436 40.06 26.30 -19.86
C ASP A 436 40.75 25.70 -21.09
N GLU A 437 40.45 26.26 -22.26
CA GLU A 437 41.23 25.99 -23.46
C GLU A 437 42.67 26.27 -23.08
N THR A 438 43.51 25.27 -23.33
CA THR A 438 44.96 25.38 -23.15
C THR A 438 45.38 26.68 -23.82
N PRO A 439 46.08 27.60 -23.12
CA PRO A 439 46.51 28.85 -23.75
C PRO A 439 47.21 28.49 -25.05
N PRO A 440 46.93 29.20 -26.16
CA PRO A 440 47.52 28.90 -27.44
C PRO A 440 49.02 28.78 -27.21
N THR A 441 49.57 27.60 -27.50
CA THR A 441 51.00 27.44 -27.66
C THR A 441 51.41 28.47 -28.69
N ASP A 442 52.03 29.56 -28.23
CA ASP A 442 52.70 30.51 -29.10
C ASP A 442 53.71 29.70 -29.92
N ASP A 443 53.30 29.36 -31.14
CA ASP A 443 54.20 29.01 -32.23
C ASP A 443 55.00 30.28 -32.55
N ALA A 444 56.02 30.55 -31.74
CA ALA A 444 57.13 31.39 -32.12
C ALA A 444 58.18 30.50 -32.79
N THR A 445 57.93 30.17 -34.06
CA THR A 445 59.00 29.81 -35.01
C THR A 445 59.49 31.09 -35.72
N SER A 446 60.81 31.15 -35.94
CA SER A 446 61.60 32.14 -36.70
C SER A 446 61.86 33.51 -36.01
N ALA A 447 63.08 34.04 -35.94
CA ALA A 447 64.32 33.82 -36.70
C ALA A 447 65.56 34.01 -35.80
#